data_AF-A0A1I3TDF1-F1
#
_entry.id   AF-A0A1I3TDF1-F1
#
_cell.length_a   1.000
_cell.length_b   1.000
_cell.length_c   1.000
_cell.angle_alpha   90.00
_cell.angle_beta   90.00
_cell.angle_gamma   90.00
#
_symmetry.space_group_name_H-M   'P 1'
#
loop_
_entity.id
_entity.type
_entity.pdbx_description
1 polymer ?
#
loop_
_entity_poly.entity_id
_entity_poly.type
_entity_poly.pdbx_seq_one_letter_code
_entity_poly.pdbx_strand_id
1 'polypeptide(L)'
;MRGFRQRLTAALLAIVLGTATAACTPGNAQTQAEGDGGLGGSPANGHAKPAQVSLTTTGNRESAGVVAAGGPGAPYNYGPTVMLDGGTTRMWWCSQYPTAPPPGDDILYAESPSLDGPFTGPGGAVPPAVLSGNPGQFDGAHTCDPSVIRVDATYYLYYTGAAGDHALGNAIGLATSTDGLTWTRRPGPVVGPSHDVHRDNLYGAGQPSAVYLDGWFYLMFTDTTGRAAGWNGAGQFVLRAKDPAFSSGVEALTDKGFAAVPGTGAPRTASVVDAFSADLEWVDGLDAFAIAHETDGGTSVTFWNRDFTAHPYRDVLLPGPWREGPGLVRRPDGHAPASTSDPCGRVPFDVVRATSLGEANAPTDLRHYGLDVTGVNACATPQRALGVLDGFAMPSPVRTMDLVSDGKLVRVDRRSVAVQLATHVLDERLPALDQVRPAAHLATGARAIQAAGLGLGFLLDDGNLWPVQPGTVAQLNGSPVETVSAAEWRAHPQAGPLGR
;
A
#
# COMPACT_ATOMS: atom_id res chain seq x y z
N MET A 1 -61.07 23.80 -55.50
CA MET A 1 -61.10 25.28 -55.48
C MET A 1 -59.77 25.77 -54.92
N ARG A 2 -59.15 26.74 -55.61
CA ARG A 2 -58.09 27.71 -55.23
C ARG A 2 -57.51 27.55 -53.80
N GLY A 3 -56.22 27.43 -53.54
CA GLY A 3 -55.03 27.96 -54.23
C GLY A 3 -54.60 29.31 -53.64
N PHE A 4 -53.41 29.35 -53.03
CA PHE A 4 -52.47 30.47 -52.72
C PHE A 4 -51.86 30.27 -51.32
N ARG A 5 -50.62 30.61 -50.96
CA ARG A 5 -49.31 30.82 -51.61
C ARG A 5 -48.39 31.28 -50.46
N GLN A 6 -47.23 30.64 -50.31
CA GLN A 6 -45.93 31.14 -49.81
C GLN A 6 -45.83 32.55 -49.16
N ARG A 7 -45.01 32.64 -48.10
CA ARG A 7 -43.73 33.39 -48.13
C ARG A 7 -42.80 33.00 -46.98
N LEU A 8 -41.58 32.61 -47.36
CA LEU A 8 -40.38 32.64 -46.52
C LEU A 8 -40.12 34.06 -46.03
N THR A 9 -39.71 34.20 -44.77
CA THR A 9 -38.77 35.25 -44.36
C THR A 9 -37.81 34.65 -43.34
N ALA A 10 -36.54 34.56 -43.74
CA ALA A 10 -35.42 34.34 -42.85
C ALA A 10 -35.19 35.62 -42.05
N ALA A 11 -34.96 35.49 -40.74
CA ALA A 11 -34.39 36.53 -39.92
C ALA A 11 -33.25 35.92 -39.10
N LEU A 12 -32.01 36.18 -39.57
CA LEU A 12 -30.83 36.18 -38.74
C LEU A 12 -30.98 37.26 -37.66
N LEU A 13 -30.58 36.96 -36.42
CA LEU A 13 -29.80 37.84 -35.53
C LEU A 13 -29.43 37.02 -34.29
N ALA A 14 -28.17 36.58 -34.19
CA ALA A 14 -27.09 37.22 -33.44
C ALA A 14 -27.00 36.74 -31.99
N ILE A 15 -26.19 35.69 -31.82
CA ILE A 15 -25.64 35.23 -30.55
C ILE A 15 -24.65 36.30 -30.07
N VAL A 16 -24.92 36.91 -28.92
CA VAL A 16 -23.93 37.73 -28.21
C VAL A 16 -23.13 36.78 -27.30
N LEU A 17 -21.89 36.51 -27.70
CA LEU A 17 -20.85 35.99 -26.82
C LEU A 17 -20.47 37.09 -25.82
N GLY A 18 -20.70 36.86 -24.54
CA GLY A 18 -20.09 37.62 -23.46
C GLY A 18 -18.67 37.14 -23.23
N THR A 19 -17.69 37.86 -23.77
CA THR A 19 -16.28 37.73 -23.42
C THR A 19 -16.04 38.38 -22.05
N ALA A 20 -15.84 37.56 -21.02
CA ALA A 20 -15.26 38.03 -19.77
C ALA A 20 -13.76 37.75 -19.79
N THR A 21 -12.99 38.75 -20.19
CA THR A 21 -11.54 38.83 -19.92
C THR A 21 -11.35 39.18 -18.44
N ALA A 22 -11.00 38.20 -17.61
CA ALA A 22 -10.42 38.46 -16.30
C ALA A 22 -8.91 38.23 -16.40
N ALA A 23 -8.17 39.34 -16.36
CA ALA A 23 -6.73 39.38 -16.36
C ALA A 23 -6.15 38.72 -15.11
N CYS A 24 -5.04 38.01 -15.29
CA CYS A 24 -4.19 37.52 -14.22
C CYS A 24 -3.68 38.68 -13.36
N THR A 25 -3.73 38.52 -12.04
CA THR A 25 -2.79 39.19 -11.12
C THR A 25 -2.56 38.24 -9.94
N PRO A 26 -1.30 37.95 -9.54
CA PRO A 26 -1.01 37.03 -8.46
C PRO A 26 -1.30 37.71 -7.11
N GLY A 27 -2.33 37.24 -6.41
CA GLY A 27 -2.61 37.65 -5.05
C GLY A 27 -1.79 36.82 -4.06
N ASN A 28 -0.67 37.38 -3.60
CA ASN A 28 -0.01 36.91 -2.38
C ASN A 28 -0.94 37.15 -1.19
N ALA A 29 -1.62 36.10 -0.71
CA ALA A 29 -2.29 36.11 0.58
C ALA A 29 -1.31 35.60 1.63
N GLN A 30 -0.46 36.49 2.15
CA GLN A 30 0.19 36.30 3.44
C GLN A 30 -0.89 36.41 4.52
N THR A 31 -1.07 35.37 5.32
CA THR A 31 -1.89 35.40 6.54
C THR A 31 -1.19 36.26 7.58
N GLN A 32 -1.65 37.50 7.73
CA GLN A 32 -1.32 38.35 8.87
C GLN A 32 -2.14 37.91 10.09
N ALA A 33 -1.48 37.34 11.09
CA ALA A 33 -2.00 37.24 12.44
C ALA A 33 -0.87 37.62 13.41
N GLU A 34 -0.62 38.93 13.53
CA GLU A 34 0.04 39.49 14.71
C GLU A 34 -1.04 40.13 15.58
N GLY A 35 -1.27 39.49 16.72
CA GLY A 35 -2.02 40.04 17.85
C GLY A 35 -1.23 39.73 19.11
N ASP A 36 -0.34 40.64 19.45
CA ASP A 36 0.47 40.59 20.67
C ASP A 36 -0.40 41.03 21.86
N GLY A 37 -0.53 40.17 22.87
CA GLY A 37 -1.45 40.39 23.99
C GLY A 37 -1.38 39.27 25.02
N GLY A 38 -0.25 39.18 25.73
CA GLY A 38 -0.07 38.22 26.82
C GLY A 38 -0.88 38.56 28.07
N LEU A 39 -1.59 37.56 28.61
CA LEU A 39 -1.90 37.45 30.03
C LEU A 39 -1.73 35.98 30.46
N GLY A 40 -0.95 35.79 31.53
CA GLY A 40 -0.30 34.54 31.89
C GLY A 40 -1.21 33.39 32.32
N GLY A 41 -0.80 32.19 31.92
CA GLY A 41 -1.13 30.91 32.54
C GLY A 41 0.13 30.06 32.57
N SER A 42 0.41 29.42 33.70
CA SER A 42 1.60 28.61 33.98
C SER A 42 1.90 27.57 32.90
N PRO A 43 3.19 27.19 32.70
CA PRO A 43 3.55 26.20 31.69
C PRO A 43 2.99 24.84 32.11
N ALA A 44 1.94 24.41 31.41
CA ALA A 44 1.68 22.98 31.30
C ALA A 44 2.94 22.34 30.72
N ASN A 45 3.35 21.18 31.26
CA ASN A 45 4.44 20.36 30.73
C ASN A 45 4.10 19.90 29.30
N GLY A 46 4.24 20.81 28.34
CA GLY A 46 4.21 20.52 26.92
C GLY A 46 5.50 19.81 26.59
N HIS A 47 5.40 18.52 26.28
CA HIS A 47 6.47 17.85 25.56
C HIS A 47 6.63 18.65 24.26
N ALA A 48 7.78 19.28 24.07
CA ALA A 48 8.06 20.05 22.86
C ALA A 48 7.76 19.15 21.65
N LYS A 49 6.94 19.63 20.71
CA LYS A 49 6.70 18.88 19.47
C LYS A 49 8.07 18.55 18.85
N PRO A 50 8.35 17.29 18.48
CA PRO A 50 9.61 16.94 17.85
C PRO A 50 9.86 17.86 16.64
N ALA A 51 11.07 18.39 16.52
CA ALA A 51 11.42 19.17 15.34
C ALA A 51 11.35 18.26 14.11
N GLN A 52 10.55 18.65 13.10
CA GLN A 52 10.48 17.93 11.82
C GLN A 52 11.85 17.93 11.16
N VAL A 53 12.45 16.74 11.07
CA VAL A 53 13.77 16.54 10.47
C VAL A 53 13.63 16.63 8.95
N SER A 54 14.47 17.45 8.32
CA SER A 54 14.55 17.51 6.85
C SER A 54 15.25 16.25 6.32
N LEU A 55 14.64 15.60 5.34
CA LEU A 55 15.22 14.47 4.62
C LEU A 55 15.94 14.97 3.36
N THR A 56 17.08 14.36 3.03
CA THR A 56 17.81 14.67 1.79
C THR A 56 17.37 13.72 0.68
N THR A 57 16.97 14.25 -0.46
CA THR A 57 16.50 13.45 -1.61
C THR A 57 17.51 13.46 -2.76
N THR A 58 17.71 12.31 -3.40
CA THR A 58 18.57 12.16 -4.59
C THR A 58 17.98 11.14 -5.56
N GLY A 59 18.62 10.96 -6.73
CA GLY A 59 18.33 9.80 -7.58
C GLY A 59 16.91 9.74 -8.14
N ASN A 60 16.39 10.87 -8.63
CA ASN A 60 15.07 10.93 -9.28
C ASN A 60 14.97 9.91 -10.42
N ARG A 61 13.85 9.19 -10.48
CA ARG A 61 13.52 8.17 -11.46
C ARG A 61 12.19 8.50 -12.12
N GLU A 62 12.07 8.21 -13.40
CA GLU A 62 10.84 8.30 -14.17
C GLU A 62 10.91 7.25 -15.29
N SER A 63 9.83 6.50 -15.49
CA SER A 63 9.74 5.56 -16.61
C SER A 63 9.69 6.31 -17.94
N ALA A 64 10.33 5.76 -18.98
CA ALA A 64 10.36 6.36 -20.32
C ALA A 64 8.96 6.55 -20.94
N GLY A 65 7.96 5.81 -20.45
CA GLY A 65 6.56 5.91 -20.88
C GLY A 65 5.62 5.18 -19.93
N VAL A 66 4.44 4.84 -20.45
CA VAL A 66 3.43 4.04 -19.75
C VAL A 66 3.99 2.65 -19.45
N VAL A 67 3.90 2.23 -18.19
CA VAL A 67 4.40 0.94 -17.72
C VAL A 67 3.31 -0.13 -17.72
N ALA A 68 2.05 0.27 -17.59
CA ALA A 68 0.92 -0.64 -17.55
C ALA A 68 -0.36 -0.03 -18.12
N ALA A 69 -1.15 -0.88 -18.76
CA ALA A 69 -2.50 -0.58 -19.23
C ALA A 69 -3.31 -1.88 -19.29
N GLY A 70 -4.62 -1.76 -19.18
CA GLY A 70 -5.55 -2.83 -19.53
C GLY A 70 -5.48 -3.18 -21.02
N GLY A 71 -6.07 -4.32 -21.38
CA GLY A 71 -6.20 -4.80 -22.74
C GLY A 71 -7.13 -3.96 -23.62
N PRO A 72 -7.33 -4.38 -24.88
CA PRO A 72 -8.20 -3.69 -25.82
C PRO A 72 -9.58 -3.40 -25.24
N GLY A 73 -10.00 -2.14 -25.28
CA GLY A 73 -11.30 -1.70 -24.76
C GLY A 73 -11.30 -1.28 -23.30
N ALA A 74 -10.17 -1.33 -22.58
CA ALA A 74 -10.02 -0.73 -21.26
C ALA A 74 -9.98 0.81 -21.35
N PRO A 75 -10.95 1.54 -20.77
CA PRO A 75 -11.06 2.98 -20.93
C PRO A 75 -10.19 3.80 -19.96
N TYR A 76 -9.78 3.22 -18.83
CA TYR A 76 -8.99 3.87 -17.78
C TYR A 76 -8.13 2.88 -17.00
N ASN A 77 -7.11 3.38 -16.31
CA ASN A 77 -6.18 2.60 -15.49
C ASN A 77 -5.66 3.47 -14.33
N TYR A 78 -6.09 3.20 -13.10
CA TYR A 78 -5.70 4.00 -11.93
C TYR A 78 -5.81 3.23 -10.61
N GLY A 79 -5.42 3.88 -9.51
CA GLY A 79 -5.45 3.32 -8.16
C GLY A 79 -4.64 2.03 -8.02
N PRO A 80 -3.35 2.00 -8.38
CA PRO A 80 -2.58 0.77 -8.34
C PRO A 80 -2.15 0.41 -6.91
N THR A 81 -2.09 -0.88 -6.59
CA THR A 81 -1.17 -1.44 -5.59
C THR A 81 0.02 -2.04 -6.30
N VAL A 82 1.24 -1.70 -5.87
CA VAL A 82 2.49 -2.24 -6.44
C VAL A 82 3.28 -2.99 -5.35
N MET A 83 3.53 -4.28 -5.59
CA MET A 83 4.16 -5.17 -4.63
C MET A 83 5.44 -5.79 -5.21
N LEU A 84 6.54 -5.72 -4.46
CA LEU A 84 7.77 -6.45 -4.75
C LEU A 84 7.72 -7.82 -4.07
N ASP A 85 7.52 -8.88 -4.84
CA ASP A 85 7.34 -10.24 -4.32
C ASP A 85 8.27 -11.22 -5.04
N GLY A 86 9.22 -11.81 -4.30
CA GLY A 86 10.04 -12.92 -4.82
C GLY A 86 10.87 -12.61 -6.07
N GLY A 87 11.20 -11.34 -6.33
CA GLY A 87 11.93 -10.90 -7.54
C GLY A 87 11.03 -10.53 -8.73
N THR A 88 9.71 -10.59 -8.55
CA THR A 88 8.71 -10.13 -9.49
C THR A 88 7.96 -8.94 -8.89
N THR A 89 7.78 -7.88 -9.67
CA THR A 89 6.87 -6.81 -9.30
C THR A 89 5.46 -7.20 -9.74
N ARG A 90 4.53 -7.27 -8.80
CA ARG A 90 3.12 -7.56 -9.01
C ARG A 90 2.33 -6.28 -8.87
N MET A 91 1.33 -6.07 -9.73
CA MET A 91 0.49 -4.88 -9.68
C MET A 91 -0.96 -5.24 -9.90
N TRP A 92 -1.82 -4.62 -9.09
CA TRP A 92 -3.26 -4.64 -9.23
C TRP A 92 -3.76 -3.21 -9.38
N TRP A 93 -4.72 -2.95 -10.25
CA TRP A 93 -5.26 -1.60 -10.43
C TRP A 93 -6.71 -1.65 -10.91
N CYS A 94 -7.39 -0.52 -10.79
CA CYS A 94 -8.76 -0.35 -11.25
C CYS A 94 -8.82 -0.03 -12.74
N SER A 95 -9.66 -0.77 -13.46
CA SER A 95 -9.97 -0.58 -14.87
C SER A 95 -11.39 -1.09 -15.15
N GLN A 96 -11.69 -1.36 -16.41
CA GLN A 96 -12.95 -1.95 -16.82
C GLN A 96 -12.75 -2.78 -18.08
N TYR A 97 -13.31 -3.97 -18.12
CA TYR A 97 -13.41 -4.78 -19.32
C TYR A 97 -14.86 -4.96 -19.78
N PRO A 98 -15.17 -4.63 -21.05
CA PRO A 98 -16.48 -4.94 -21.63
C PRO A 98 -16.84 -6.43 -21.58
N THR A 99 -15.84 -7.30 -21.49
CA THR A 99 -16.00 -8.77 -21.44
C THR A 99 -16.11 -9.35 -20.04
N ALA A 100 -15.93 -8.53 -18.98
CA ALA A 100 -16.06 -8.96 -17.60
C ALA A 100 -17.48 -8.64 -17.09
N PRO A 101 -18.38 -9.64 -16.95
CA PRO A 101 -19.68 -9.41 -16.36
C PRO A 101 -19.62 -9.38 -14.82
N PRO A 102 -20.46 -8.58 -14.15
CA PRO A 102 -21.36 -7.58 -14.71
C PRO A 102 -20.60 -6.32 -15.19
N PRO A 103 -21.21 -5.49 -16.06
CA PRO A 103 -20.60 -4.22 -16.44
C PRO A 103 -20.34 -3.34 -15.21
N GLY A 104 -19.09 -2.90 -15.05
CA GLY A 104 -18.64 -2.04 -13.97
C GLY A 104 -17.12 -1.97 -13.92
N ASP A 105 -16.59 -1.57 -12.78
CA ASP A 105 -15.15 -1.56 -12.52
C ASP A 105 -14.62 -2.95 -12.19
N ASP A 106 -13.45 -3.26 -12.73
CA ASP A 106 -12.69 -4.48 -12.50
C ASP A 106 -11.33 -4.16 -11.90
N ILE A 107 -10.86 -5.07 -11.04
CA ILE A 107 -9.47 -5.11 -10.60
C ILE A 107 -8.70 -5.99 -11.58
N LEU A 108 -7.73 -5.38 -12.27
CA LEU A 108 -6.81 -6.09 -13.16
C LEU A 108 -5.56 -6.54 -12.40
N TYR A 109 -4.85 -7.51 -12.96
CA TYR A 109 -3.54 -7.95 -12.48
C TYR A 109 -2.50 -7.95 -13.60
N ALA A 110 -1.27 -7.54 -13.27
CA ALA A 110 -0.11 -7.76 -14.11
C ALA A 110 1.17 -7.92 -13.29
N GLU A 111 2.21 -8.42 -13.95
CA GLU A 111 3.54 -8.62 -13.39
C GLU A 111 4.63 -8.12 -14.33
N SER A 112 5.77 -7.75 -13.75
CA SER A 112 6.96 -7.31 -14.47
C SER A 112 8.23 -7.65 -13.68
N PRO A 113 9.36 -7.92 -14.34
CA PRO A 113 10.66 -8.01 -13.66
C PRO A 113 11.23 -6.64 -13.24
N SER A 114 10.59 -5.53 -13.61
CA SER A 114 11.06 -4.16 -13.33
C SER A 114 9.88 -3.21 -13.08
N LEU A 115 10.13 -2.13 -12.33
CA LEU A 115 9.16 -1.04 -12.13
C LEU A 115 8.89 -0.24 -13.41
N ASP A 116 9.85 -0.22 -14.35
CA ASP A 116 9.71 0.48 -15.63
C ASP A 116 8.93 -0.33 -16.69
N GLY A 117 8.39 -1.50 -16.30
CA GLY A 117 7.56 -2.32 -17.15
C GLY A 117 8.32 -3.00 -18.32
N PRO A 118 7.57 -3.47 -19.34
CA PRO A 118 6.10 -3.49 -19.37
C PRO A 118 5.55 -4.43 -18.30
N PHE A 119 4.40 -4.06 -17.75
CA PHE A 119 3.58 -4.97 -16.94
C PHE A 119 2.64 -5.73 -17.87
N THR A 120 2.65 -7.05 -17.75
CA THR A 120 1.82 -7.96 -18.55
C THR A 120 1.09 -8.94 -17.65
N GLY A 121 -0.02 -9.51 -18.13
CA GLY A 121 -0.63 -10.66 -17.47
C GLY A 121 0.32 -11.87 -17.44
N PRO A 122 -0.03 -12.91 -16.66
CA PRO A 122 0.82 -14.10 -16.48
C PRO A 122 1.33 -14.67 -17.81
N GLY A 123 2.63 -14.93 -17.89
CA GLY A 123 3.27 -15.47 -19.10
C GLY A 123 3.33 -14.51 -20.28
N GLY A 124 3.23 -13.19 -20.05
CA GLY A 124 3.27 -12.16 -21.10
C GLY A 124 1.92 -11.89 -21.77
N ALA A 125 0.83 -12.35 -21.15
CA ALA A 125 -0.52 -12.18 -21.68
C ALA A 125 -1.07 -10.76 -21.48
N VAL A 126 -2.26 -10.49 -22.01
CA VAL A 126 -3.04 -9.31 -21.63
C VAL A 126 -3.37 -9.40 -20.13
N PRO A 127 -3.24 -8.32 -19.34
CA PRO A 127 -3.63 -8.30 -17.93
C PRO A 127 -5.06 -8.82 -17.71
N PRO A 128 -5.28 -9.91 -16.97
CA PRO A 128 -6.63 -10.40 -16.70
C PRO A 128 -7.36 -9.52 -15.66
N ALA A 129 -8.70 -9.49 -15.74
CA ALA A 129 -9.52 -9.11 -14.60
C ALA A 129 -9.50 -10.24 -13.57
N VAL A 130 -9.10 -9.92 -12.33
CA VAL A 130 -8.99 -10.88 -11.22
C VAL A 130 -10.09 -10.69 -10.17
N LEU A 131 -10.75 -9.54 -10.15
CA LEU A 131 -11.97 -9.30 -9.39
C LEU A 131 -12.91 -8.39 -10.20
N SER A 132 -14.19 -8.78 -10.28
CA SER A 132 -15.27 -8.06 -10.97
C SER A 132 -16.50 -7.96 -10.06
N GLY A 133 -17.55 -7.24 -10.46
CA GLY A 133 -18.78 -7.15 -9.67
C GLY A 133 -19.43 -8.50 -9.32
N ASN A 134 -20.13 -8.57 -8.19
CA ASN A 134 -20.79 -9.78 -7.68
C ASN A 134 -22.31 -9.57 -7.49
N PRO A 135 -23.13 -9.78 -8.55
CA PRO A 135 -24.54 -9.39 -8.56
C PRO A 135 -25.33 -9.82 -7.31
N GLY A 136 -26.07 -8.86 -6.74
CA GLY A 136 -26.87 -9.08 -5.53
C GLY A 136 -26.11 -8.88 -4.21
N GLN A 137 -24.81 -8.55 -4.24
CA GLN A 137 -24.02 -8.15 -3.08
C GLN A 137 -23.72 -6.64 -3.08
N PHE A 138 -23.07 -6.15 -2.02
CA PHE A 138 -22.69 -4.73 -1.89
C PHE A 138 -21.68 -4.28 -2.97
N ASP A 139 -20.87 -5.20 -3.50
CA ASP A 139 -19.93 -5.02 -4.60
C ASP A 139 -20.54 -5.53 -5.93
N GLY A 140 -21.85 -5.35 -6.09
CA GLY A 140 -22.65 -5.97 -7.15
C GLY A 140 -22.31 -5.55 -8.57
N ALA A 141 -21.71 -4.38 -8.78
CA ALA A 141 -21.36 -3.85 -10.10
C ALA A 141 -19.88 -3.44 -10.17
N HIS A 142 -19.38 -2.75 -9.17
CA HIS A 142 -18.04 -2.15 -9.18
C HIS A 142 -17.13 -2.82 -8.15
N THR A 143 -15.90 -3.14 -8.58
CA THR A 143 -14.77 -3.48 -7.71
C THR A 143 -13.54 -2.69 -8.16
N CYS A 144 -13.00 -1.85 -7.29
CA CYS A 144 -11.96 -0.86 -7.64
C CYS A 144 -11.02 -0.60 -6.45
N ASP A 145 -10.03 0.28 -6.64
CA ASP A 145 -9.06 0.73 -5.62
C ASP A 145 -8.45 -0.42 -4.79
N PRO A 146 -7.77 -1.39 -5.43
CA PRO A 146 -7.18 -2.51 -4.71
C PRO A 146 -6.09 -2.06 -3.75
N SER A 147 -6.14 -2.55 -2.51
CA SER A 147 -5.00 -2.63 -1.60
C SER A 147 -4.66 -4.08 -1.29
N VAL A 148 -3.51 -4.54 -1.77
CA VAL A 148 -3.05 -5.93 -1.60
C VAL A 148 -1.86 -5.98 -0.67
N ILE A 149 -1.97 -6.78 0.39
CA ILE A 149 -0.87 -7.18 1.27
C ILE A 149 -0.83 -8.71 1.39
N ARG A 150 0.29 -9.27 1.80
CA ARG A 150 0.46 -10.68 2.15
C ARG A 150 0.98 -10.78 3.57
N VAL A 151 0.28 -11.54 4.39
CA VAL A 151 0.71 -11.93 5.73
C VAL A 151 0.79 -13.44 5.76
N ASP A 152 1.96 -13.95 6.14
CA ASP A 152 2.31 -15.37 5.99
C ASP A 152 2.10 -15.84 4.54
N ALA A 153 1.27 -16.88 4.34
CA ALA A 153 0.94 -17.44 3.03
C ALA A 153 -0.37 -16.90 2.43
N THR A 154 -1.00 -15.89 3.04
CA THR A 154 -2.31 -15.37 2.61
C THR A 154 -2.20 -13.95 2.11
N TYR A 155 -2.62 -13.73 0.86
CA TYR A 155 -2.90 -12.40 0.33
C TYR A 155 -4.26 -11.93 0.83
N TYR A 156 -4.31 -10.67 1.23
CA TYR A 156 -5.52 -9.94 1.60
C TYR A 156 -5.68 -8.80 0.60
N LEU A 157 -6.83 -8.76 -0.08
CA LEU A 157 -7.26 -7.68 -0.94
C LEU A 157 -8.37 -6.91 -0.25
N TYR A 158 -8.07 -5.68 0.15
CA TYR A 158 -9.08 -4.69 0.49
C TYR A 158 -9.44 -3.93 -0.78
N TYR A 159 -10.72 -3.68 -1.03
CA TYR A 159 -11.16 -3.06 -2.27
C TYR A 159 -12.40 -2.21 -2.06
N THR A 160 -12.58 -1.16 -2.86
CA THR A 160 -13.85 -0.44 -2.95
C THR A 160 -14.86 -1.29 -3.72
N GLY A 161 -16.06 -1.46 -3.16
CA GLY A 161 -17.18 -2.13 -3.81
C GLY A 161 -18.45 -1.30 -3.83
N ALA A 162 -19.21 -1.37 -4.92
CA ALA A 162 -20.56 -0.80 -5.03
C ALA A 162 -21.49 -1.66 -5.90
N ALA A 163 -22.77 -1.71 -5.51
CA ALA A 163 -23.81 -2.45 -6.22
C ALA A 163 -24.31 -1.74 -7.50
N GLY A 164 -23.84 -0.52 -7.74
CA GLY A 164 -24.17 0.36 -8.87
C GLY A 164 -24.01 1.82 -8.45
N ASP A 165 -24.41 2.76 -9.32
CA ASP A 165 -24.33 4.20 -9.03
C ASP A 165 -25.43 4.64 -8.06
N HIS A 166 -25.12 4.66 -6.76
CA HIS A 166 -26.04 5.14 -5.73
C HIS A 166 -25.31 5.93 -4.63
N ALA A 167 -26.04 6.89 -4.05
CA ALA A 167 -25.50 7.78 -3.05
C ALA A 167 -25.00 7.03 -1.81
N LEU A 168 -23.75 7.31 -1.42
CA LEU A 168 -23.06 6.69 -0.28
C LEU A 168 -22.97 5.16 -0.40
N GLY A 169 -22.97 4.66 -1.64
CA GLY A 169 -22.99 3.24 -1.96
C GLY A 169 -21.65 2.54 -1.89
N ASN A 170 -20.53 3.28 -1.87
CA ASN A 170 -19.21 2.68 -1.75
C ASN A 170 -18.95 2.23 -0.32
N ALA A 171 -18.45 1.00 -0.22
CA ALA A 171 -17.94 0.40 1.00
C ALA A 171 -16.71 -0.44 0.70
N ILE A 172 -15.92 -0.77 1.71
CA ILE A 172 -14.69 -1.55 1.56
C ILE A 172 -14.99 -3.02 1.80
N GLY A 173 -14.66 -3.86 0.82
CA GLY A 173 -14.67 -5.30 0.88
C GLY A 173 -13.34 -5.91 1.32
N LEU A 174 -13.37 -7.20 1.63
CA LEU A 174 -12.18 -8.02 1.85
C LEU A 174 -12.29 -9.32 1.03
N ALA A 175 -11.22 -9.67 0.34
CA ALA A 175 -11.04 -10.99 -0.27
C ALA A 175 -9.66 -11.57 0.09
N THR A 176 -9.58 -12.89 0.14
CA THR A 176 -8.33 -13.61 0.43
C THR A 176 -7.90 -14.48 -0.74
N SER A 177 -6.60 -14.64 -0.92
CA SER A 177 -6.02 -15.49 -1.95
C SER A 177 -4.72 -16.16 -1.48
N THR A 178 -4.36 -17.29 -2.09
CA THR A 178 -3.05 -17.94 -1.91
C THR A 178 -2.08 -17.64 -3.05
N ASP A 179 -2.56 -17.11 -4.17
CA ASP A 179 -1.77 -16.82 -5.38
C ASP A 179 -1.81 -15.35 -5.81
N GLY A 180 -2.68 -14.53 -5.21
CA GLY A 180 -2.91 -13.13 -5.57
C GLY A 180 -3.71 -12.93 -6.86
N LEU A 181 -4.25 -14.01 -7.44
CA LEU A 181 -4.97 -14.03 -8.71
C LEU A 181 -6.41 -14.51 -8.54
N THR A 182 -6.58 -15.60 -7.77
CA THR A 182 -7.87 -16.22 -7.50
C THR A 182 -8.33 -15.80 -6.11
N TRP A 183 -9.43 -15.06 -6.05
CA TRP A 183 -9.89 -14.42 -4.82
C TRP A 183 -11.15 -15.05 -4.25
N THR A 184 -11.15 -15.28 -2.94
CA THR A 184 -12.34 -15.69 -2.16
C THR A 184 -12.84 -14.49 -1.37
N ARG A 185 -14.04 -13.99 -1.70
CA ARG A 185 -14.66 -12.85 -1.01
C ARG A 185 -15.11 -13.23 0.39
N ARG A 186 -14.95 -12.31 1.34
CA ARG A 186 -15.70 -12.30 2.59
C ARG A 186 -17.15 -11.85 2.32
N PRO A 187 -18.15 -12.42 2.99
CA PRO A 187 -19.52 -11.91 2.91
C PRO A 187 -19.65 -10.49 3.48
N GLY A 188 -20.17 -9.56 2.68
CA GLY A 188 -20.46 -8.19 3.07
C GLY A 188 -19.22 -7.27 3.19
N PRO A 189 -19.43 -5.95 3.33
CA PRO A 189 -18.34 -5.00 3.52
C PRO A 189 -17.72 -5.14 4.92
N VAL A 190 -16.42 -4.85 5.03
CA VAL A 190 -15.69 -4.76 6.31
C VAL A 190 -15.68 -3.33 6.87
N VAL A 191 -15.73 -2.31 6.00
CA VAL A 191 -15.88 -0.89 6.42
C VAL A 191 -16.94 -0.23 5.55
N GLY A 192 -17.89 0.45 6.18
CA GLY A 192 -18.87 1.30 5.50
C GLY A 192 -18.68 2.79 5.82
N PRO A 193 -19.44 3.68 5.16
CA PRO A 193 -19.48 5.09 5.50
C PRO A 193 -19.89 5.30 6.96
N SER A 194 -19.27 6.25 7.64
CA SER A 194 -19.60 6.60 9.02
C SER A 194 -20.92 7.37 9.16
N HIS A 195 -21.34 8.07 8.11
CA HIS A 195 -22.52 8.95 8.10
C HIS A 195 -22.46 10.07 9.16
N ASP A 196 -21.27 10.51 9.57
CA ASP A 196 -21.12 11.58 10.57
C ASP A 196 -21.66 12.92 10.07
N VAL A 197 -21.41 13.25 8.81
CA VAL A 197 -21.73 14.53 8.17
C VAL A 197 -22.28 14.27 6.77
N HIS A 198 -23.40 14.91 6.45
CA HIS A 198 -23.98 14.88 5.12
C HIS A 198 -23.35 15.98 4.25
N ARG A 199 -22.87 15.61 3.05
CA ARG A 199 -22.23 16.51 2.08
C ARG A 199 -22.76 16.19 0.68
N ASP A 200 -22.52 17.10 -0.26
CA ASP A 200 -22.86 16.91 -1.68
C ASP A 200 -22.03 15.79 -2.33
N ASN A 201 -20.83 15.51 -1.80
CA ASN A 201 -20.02 14.39 -2.26
C ASN A 201 -20.56 13.06 -1.70
N LEU A 202 -21.24 12.30 -2.56
CA LEU A 202 -21.94 11.08 -2.21
C LEU A 202 -21.08 9.81 -2.39
N TYR A 203 -19.75 9.91 -2.44
CA TYR A 203 -18.88 8.75 -2.65
C TYR A 203 -19.03 7.68 -1.55
N GLY A 204 -18.95 8.03 -0.26
CA GLY A 204 -19.00 7.05 0.83
C GLY A 204 -17.59 6.64 1.29
N ALA A 205 -17.40 5.35 1.60
CA ALA A 205 -16.13 4.81 2.09
C ALA A 205 -15.44 3.92 1.05
N GLY A 206 -14.15 4.12 0.82
CA GLY A 206 -13.40 3.42 -0.23
C GLY A 206 -11.93 3.79 -0.25
N GLN A 207 -11.25 3.50 -1.35
CA GLN A 207 -9.82 3.79 -1.56
C GLN A 207 -8.94 3.27 -0.42
N PRO A 208 -9.04 1.99 -0.05
CA PRO A 208 -8.26 1.44 1.04
C PRO A 208 -6.76 1.46 0.73
N SER A 209 -5.96 1.60 1.78
CA SER A 209 -4.53 1.27 1.79
C SER A 209 -4.17 0.55 3.09
N ALA A 210 -3.64 -0.68 2.97
CA ALA A 210 -3.37 -1.55 4.09
C ALA A 210 -1.87 -1.76 4.34
N VAL A 211 -1.50 -1.88 5.63
CA VAL A 211 -0.15 -2.26 6.09
C VAL A 211 -0.29 -3.26 7.24
N TYR A 212 0.55 -4.28 7.28
CA TYR A 212 0.67 -5.18 8.43
C TYR A 212 1.94 -4.87 9.22
N LEU A 213 1.78 -4.49 10.49
CA LEU A 213 2.89 -4.08 11.36
C LEU A 213 2.67 -4.60 12.78
N ASP A 214 3.62 -5.36 13.31
CA ASP A 214 3.62 -5.89 14.69
C ASP A 214 2.34 -6.60 15.12
N GLY A 215 1.77 -7.41 14.22
CA GLY A 215 0.55 -8.16 14.48
C GLY A 215 -0.74 -7.36 14.29
N TRP A 216 -0.65 -6.13 13.78
CA TRP A 216 -1.79 -5.27 13.49
C TRP A 216 -1.93 -5.03 11.99
N PHE A 217 -3.15 -5.18 11.50
CA PHE A 217 -3.59 -4.63 10.23
C PHE A 217 -3.97 -3.18 10.44
N TYR A 218 -3.28 -2.26 9.78
CA TYR A 218 -3.65 -0.87 9.62
C TYR A 218 -4.37 -0.72 8.29
N LEU A 219 -5.52 -0.05 8.29
CA LEU A 219 -6.29 0.26 7.09
C LEU A 219 -6.55 1.77 7.06
N MET A 220 -5.87 2.45 6.16
CA MET A 220 -6.15 3.84 5.78
C MET A 220 -7.21 3.85 4.67
N PHE A 221 -8.14 4.80 4.68
CA PHE A 221 -9.19 4.88 3.66
C PHE A 221 -9.86 6.26 3.61
N THR A 222 -10.47 6.55 2.47
CA THR A 222 -11.36 7.70 2.27
C THR A 222 -12.74 7.42 2.89
N ASP A 223 -13.31 8.40 3.59
CA ASP A 223 -14.75 8.42 3.94
C ASP A 223 -15.33 9.84 3.79
N THR A 224 -16.06 10.10 2.71
CA THR A 224 -16.57 11.44 2.40
C THR A 224 -17.65 11.92 3.36
N THR A 225 -18.18 11.01 4.19
CA THR A 225 -19.14 11.31 5.23
C THR A 225 -18.49 11.55 6.59
N GLY A 226 -17.17 11.37 6.70
CA GLY A 226 -16.43 11.47 7.95
C GLY A 226 -16.51 12.86 8.59
N ARG A 227 -16.51 12.91 9.93
CA ARG A 227 -16.58 14.17 10.68
C ARG A 227 -15.40 15.09 10.41
N ALA A 228 -14.19 14.54 10.37
CA ALA A 228 -12.95 15.29 10.12
C ALA A 228 -12.56 15.37 8.65
N ALA A 229 -13.42 14.93 7.72
CA ALA A 229 -13.22 15.18 6.29
C ALA A 229 -13.40 16.67 5.97
N GLY A 230 -12.65 17.16 4.99
CA GLY A 230 -12.76 18.49 4.42
C GLY A 230 -14.16 18.80 3.86
N TRP A 231 -14.37 20.05 3.46
CA TRP A 231 -15.68 20.53 3.00
C TRP A 231 -16.19 19.78 1.75
N ASN A 232 -15.28 19.32 0.89
CA ASN A 232 -15.55 18.52 -0.31
C ASN A 232 -15.59 17.00 -0.04
N GLY A 233 -15.36 16.57 1.20
CA GLY A 233 -15.27 15.16 1.60
C GLY A 233 -13.87 14.55 1.52
N ALA A 234 -12.83 15.30 1.16
CA ALA A 234 -11.45 14.81 1.19
C ALA A 234 -11.01 14.49 2.63
N GLY A 235 -10.26 13.41 2.82
CA GLY A 235 -9.82 12.99 4.13
C GLY A 235 -9.52 11.50 4.20
N GLN A 236 -8.40 11.17 4.84
CA GLN A 236 -7.94 9.80 5.05
C GLN A 236 -8.04 9.42 6.53
N PHE A 237 -8.70 8.32 6.83
CA PHE A 237 -8.95 7.83 8.19
C PHE A 237 -8.24 6.50 8.41
N VAL A 238 -7.85 6.21 9.65
CA VAL A 238 -7.12 4.98 9.96
C VAL A 238 -7.87 4.16 10.99
N LEU A 239 -8.13 2.90 10.65
CA LEU A 239 -8.52 1.84 11.58
C LEU A 239 -7.34 0.89 11.77
N ARG A 240 -7.24 0.26 12.94
CA ARG A 240 -6.37 -0.90 13.14
C ARG A 240 -7.06 -2.02 13.91
N ALA A 241 -6.71 -3.26 13.59
CA ALA A 241 -7.15 -4.45 14.32
C ALA A 241 -6.12 -5.58 14.16
N LYS A 242 -6.12 -6.55 15.06
CA LYS A 242 -5.36 -7.80 14.87
C LYS A 242 -6.08 -8.78 13.94
N ASP A 243 -7.39 -8.60 13.79
CA ASP A 243 -8.23 -9.34 12.85
C ASP A 243 -8.24 -8.60 11.49
N PRO A 244 -7.80 -9.23 10.39
CA PRO A 244 -7.80 -8.59 9.06
C PRO A 244 -9.20 -8.20 8.58
N ALA A 245 -10.26 -8.81 9.13
CA ALA A 245 -11.62 -8.45 8.77
C ALA A 245 -12.19 -7.29 9.58
N PHE A 246 -11.44 -6.74 10.54
CA PHE A 246 -11.90 -5.69 11.45
C PHE A 246 -13.23 -6.03 12.14
N SER A 247 -13.48 -7.32 12.42
CA SER A 247 -14.72 -7.79 13.04
C SER A 247 -14.66 -7.79 14.57
N SER A 248 -13.46 -7.67 15.13
CA SER A 248 -13.23 -7.57 16.58
C SER A 248 -11.96 -6.78 16.90
N GLY A 249 -11.90 -6.21 18.10
CA GLY A 249 -10.70 -5.51 18.59
C GLY A 249 -10.29 -4.30 17.75
N VAL A 250 -11.27 -3.61 17.15
CA VAL A 250 -11.02 -2.46 16.28
C VAL A 250 -10.66 -1.23 17.11
N GLU A 251 -9.59 -0.56 16.70
CA GLU A 251 -9.24 0.77 17.17
C GLU A 251 -9.35 1.77 16.00
N ALA A 252 -9.91 2.94 16.28
CA ALA A 252 -9.97 4.05 15.33
C ALA A 252 -9.02 5.16 15.75
N LEU A 253 -8.40 5.81 14.79
CA LEU A 253 -7.59 6.99 15.05
C LEU A 253 -8.48 8.18 15.47
N THR A 254 -8.09 8.83 16.56
CA THR A 254 -8.74 10.03 17.10
C THR A 254 -7.73 11.17 17.24
N ASP A 255 -8.20 12.36 17.65
CA ASP A 255 -7.34 13.50 17.98
C ASP A 255 -6.37 13.23 19.15
N LYS A 256 -6.58 12.13 19.88
CA LYS A 256 -5.76 11.67 21.01
C LYS A 256 -5.00 10.37 20.73
N GLY A 257 -4.90 9.97 19.45
CA GLY A 257 -4.33 8.69 19.04
C GLY A 257 -5.39 7.58 18.91
N PHE A 258 -4.95 6.33 18.80
CA PHE A 258 -5.85 5.19 18.64
C PHE A 258 -6.69 4.92 19.90
N ALA A 259 -7.98 4.71 19.70
CA ALA A 259 -8.93 4.33 20.74
C ALA A 259 -9.78 3.14 20.30
N ALA A 260 -10.06 2.22 21.23
CA ALA A 260 -10.97 1.11 20.99
C ALA A 260 -12.37 1.63 20.64
N VAL A 261 -12.98 1.04 19.61
CA VAL A 261 -14.32 1.40 19.14
C VAL A 261 -15.21 0.17 19.01
N PRO A 262 -16.55 0.31 19.09
CA PRO A 262 -17.47 -0.83 18.97
C PRO A 262 -17.44 -1.53 17.61
N GLY A 263 -16.96 -0.87 16.56
CA GLY A 263 -16.87 -1.42 15.21
C GLY A 263 -16.43 -0.39 14.18
N THR A 264 -16.38 -0.80 12.92
CA THR A 264 -15.83 -0.01 11.81
C THR A 264 -16.70 1.19 11.42
N GLY A 265 -17.95 1.27 11.88
CA GLY A 265 -18.83 2.44 11.69
C GLY A 265 -18.63 3.58 12.70
N ALA A 266 -17.58 3.54 13.53
CA ALA A 266 -17.31 4.60 14.50
C ALA A 266 -17.01 5.96 13.83
N PRO A 267 -17.30 7.09 14.51
CA PRO A 267 -17.06 8.42 13.97
C PRO A 267 -15.62 8.66 13.52
N ARG A 268 -15.46 9.31 12.38
CA ARG A 268 -14.17 9.64 11.74
C ARG A 268 -13.64 10.96 12.28
N THR A 269 -13.06 10.93 13.46
CA THR A 269 -12.72 12.14 14.22
C THR A 269 -11.35 12.74 13.93
N ALA A 270 -10.45 12.02 13.26
CA ALA A 270 -9.12 12.51 12.89
C ALA A 270 -8.74 12.03 11.50
N SER A 271 -8.44 12.98 10.61
CA SER A 271 -7.92 12.72 9.27
C SER A 271 -6.39 12.87 9.28
N VAL A 272 -5.66 11.95 8.63
CA VAL A 272 -4.19 11.97 8.56
C VAL A 272 -3.65 12.75 7.37
N VAL A 273 -4.49 12.98 6.35
CA VAL A 273 -4.18 13.85 5.21
C VAL A 273 -5.48 14.30 4.54
N ASP A 274 -5.49 15.54 4.03
CA ASP A 274 -6.58 16.09 3.22
C ASP A 274 -6.40 15.66 1.75
N ALA A 275 -6.79 14.42 1.44
CA ALA A 275 -6.65 13.85 0.10
C ALA A 275 -7.80 12.89 -0.22
N PHE A 276 -8.08 12.74 -1.51
CA PHE A 276 -8.68 11.55 -2.09
C PHE A 276 -7.56 10.70 -2.66
N SER A 277 -7.68 9.38 -2.64
CA SER A 277 -6.65 8.45 -3.14
C SER A 277 -5.26 8.70 -2.52
N ALA A 278 -4.94 7.92 -1.51
CA ALA A 278 -3.62 7.94 -0.88
C ALA A 278 -3.17 6.51 -0.61
N ASP A 279 -1.86 6.28 -0.62
CA ASP A 279 -1.27 5.00 -0.26
C ASP A 279 -0.38 5.14 0.96
N LEU A 280 -0.37 4.11 1.80
CA LEU A 280 0.30 4.03 3.09
C LEU A 280 1.34 2.92 3.05
N GLU A 281 2.52 3.23 3.57
CA GLU A 281 3.53 2.22 3.91
C GLU A 281 4.15 2.47 5.27
N TRP A 282 4.73 1.42 5.84
CA TRP A 282 5.62 1.55 6.99
C TRP A 282 7.08 1.58 6.54
N VAL A 283 7.85 2.57 6.99
CA VAL A 283 9.26 2.74 6.64
C VAL A 283 10.14 2.35 7.83
N ASP A 284 10.64 1.12 7.85
CA ASP A 284 11.49 0.60 8.94
C ASP A 284 12.71 1.50 9.21
N GLY A 285 13.33 1.97 8.13
CA GLY A 285 14.50 2.85 8.17
C GLY A 285 14.24 4.27 8.66
N LEU A 286 12.97 4.65 8.87
CA LEU A 286 12.54 5.93 9.45
C LEU A 286 11.73 5.75 10.74
N ASP A 287 11.29 4.53 11.09
CA ASP A 287 10.34 4.25 12.19
C ASP A 287 9.10 5.17 12.10
N ALA A 288 8.58 5.30 10.89
CA ALA A 288 7.47 6.17 10.55
C ALA A 288 6.60 5.55 9.46
N PHE A 289 5.31 5.85 9.51
CA PHE A 289 4.42 5.70 8.36
C PHE A 289 4.73 6.78 7.34
N ALA A 290 4.76 6.40 6.07
CA ALA A 290 4.80 7.31 4.94
C ALA A 290 3.45 7.24 4.20
N ILE A 291 2.86 8.39 3.94
CA ILE A 291 1.59 8.52 3.21
C ILE A 291 1.87 9.28 1.93
N ALA A 292 1.74 8.60 0.80
CA ALA A 292 1.82 9.19 -0.51
C ALA A 292 0.44 9.68 -0.95
N HIS A 293 0.34 10.94 -1.33
CA HIS A 293 -0.89 11.56 -1.81
C HIS A 293 -0.59 12.65 -2.83
N GLU A 294 -1.52 12.89 -3.75
CA GLU A 294 -1.29 13.82 -4.85
C GLU A 294 -1.49 15.29 -4.43
N THR A 295 -0.66 16.17 -4.99
CA THR A 295 -0.61 17.62 -4.75
C THR A 295 -0.25 18.35 -6.05
N ASP A 296 -0.38 19.68 -6.11
CA ASP A 296 -0.16 20.44 -7.35
C ASP A 296 1.17 20.14 -8.07
N GLY A 297 2.24 19.83 -7.33
CA GLY A 297 3.57 19.55 -7.88
C GLY A 297 3.85 18.09 -8.25
N GLY A 298 2.97 17.16 -7.90
CA GLY A 298 3.20 15.71 -7.97
C GLY A 298 2.74 15.00 -6.70
N THR A 299 3.36 13.87 -6.38
CA THR A 299 3.01 13.08 -5.19
C THR A 299 3.83 13.56 -4.01
N SER A 300 3.16 14.09 -2.99
CA SER A 300 3.78 14.39 -1.70
C SER A 300 3.78 13.15 -0.81
N VAL A 301 4.85 12.94 -0.07
CA VAL A 301 5.00 11.90 0.94
C VAL A 301 5.09 12.58 2.30
N THR A 302 4.06 12.41 3.10
CA THR A 302 4.00 12.91 4.48
C THR A 302 4.39 11.79 5.43
N PHE A 303 4.98 12.14 6.57
CA PHE A 303 5.48 11.16 7.53
C PHE A 303 4.78 11.28 8.87
N TRP A 304 4.32 10.16 9.42
CA TRP A 304 3.70 10.06 10.73
C TRP A 304 4.49 9.11 11.63
N ASN A 305 4.65 9.45 12.90
CA ASN A 305 5.13 8.47 13.86
C ASN A 305 4.09 7.35 14.06
N ARG A 306 4.52 6.25 14.67
CA ARG A 306 3.74 5.01 14.82
C ARG A 306 2.34 5.17 15.43
N ASP A 307 2.16 6.16 16.30
CA ASP A 307 0.89 6.43 16.98
C ASP A 307 0.07 7.56 16.34
N PHE A 308 0.53 8.09 15.19
CA PHE A 308 -0.08 9.20 14.46
C PHE A 308 -0.29 10.46 15.33
N THR A 309 0.66 10.75 16.22
CA THR A 309 0.61 11.92 17.11
C THR A 309 1.50 13.08 16.64
N ALA A 310 2.47 12.80 15.76
CA ALA A 310 3.41 13.79 15.26
C ALA A 310 3.94 13.45 13.87
N HIS A 311 4.42 14.48 13.18
CA HIS A 311 5.20 14.35 11.96
C HIS A 311 6.71 14.41 12.31
N PRO A 312 7.43 13.27 12.32
CA PRO A 312 8.86 13.26 12.66
C PRO A 312 9.75 13.88 11.57
N TYR A 313 9.27 13.88 10.33
CA TYR A 313 10.01 14.36 9.16
C TYR A 313 9.22 15.42 8.41
N ARG A 314 9.94 16.24 7.65
CA ARG A 314 9.31 17.10 6.63
C ARG A 314 8.91 16.27 5.42
N ASP A 315 7.89 16.75 4.73
CA ASP A 315 7.36 16.10 3.54
C ASP A 315 8.39 16.08 2.41
N VAL A 316 8.30 15.05 1.59
CA VAL A 316 9.11 14.85 0.38
C VAL A 316 8.19 14.90 -0.84
N LEU A 317 8.65 15.51 -1.93
CA LEU A 317 7.87 15.61 -3.18
C LEU A 317 8.51 14.74 -4.27
N LEU A 318 7.71 13.85 -4.86
CA LEU A 318 8.00 13.15 -6.11
C LEU A 318 7.34 13.94 -7.26
N PRO A 319 8.10 14.81 -7.96
CA PRO A 319 7.51 15.72 -8.92
C PRO A 319 6.99 14.98 -10.15
N GLY A 320 6.12 15.65 -10.89
CA GLY A 320 5.67 15.18 -12.21
C GLY A 320 4.16 15.14 -12.36
N PRO A 321 3.67 14.76 -13.55
CA PRO A 321 2.24 14.74 -13.82
C PRO A 321 1.55 13.64 -13.04
N TRP A 322 0.30 13.90 -12.67
CA TRP A 322 -0.60 12.94 -12.04
C TRP A 322 -2.05 13.27 -12.41
N ARG A 323 -2.91 12.26 -12.28
CA ARG A 323 -4.38 12.36 -12.38
C ARG A 323 -5.10 11.58 -11.30
N GLU A 324 -4.54 10.44 -10.90
CA GLU A 324 -5.12 9.54 -9.92
C GLU A 324 -4.05 8.55 -9.42
N GLY A 325 -4.25 7.98 -8.24
CA GLY A 325 -3.19 7.31 -7.48
C GLY A 325 -2.84 8.12 -6.23
N PRO A 326 -1.66 7.91 -5.61
CA PRO A 326 -0.55 7.06 -6.05
C PRO A 326 -0.69 5.60 -5.57
N GLY A 327 0.14 4.71 -6.09
CA GLY A 327 0.46 3.42 -5.48
C GLY A 327 1.94 3.35 -5.14
N LEU A 328 2.26 3.26 -3.86
CA LEU A 328 3.63 3.06 -3.37
C LEU A 328 4.11 1.66 -3.75
N VAL A 329 5.38 1.56 -4.12
CA VAL A 329 6.07 0.28 -4.33
C VAL A 329 6.47 -0.29 -2.98
N ARG A 330 5.80 -1.37 -2.57
CA ARG A 330 5.90 -1.91 -1.21
C ARG A 330 6.34 -3.37 -1.21
N ARG A 331 6.90 -3.81 -0.10
CA ARG A 331 7.03 -5.24 0.25
C ARG A 331 5.65 -5.88 0.44
N PRO A 332 5.55 -7.22 0.48
CA PRO A 332 4.24 -7.88 0.62
C PRO A 332 3.47 -7.49 1.88
N ASP A 333 4.14 -7.17 2.98
CA ASP A 333 3.51 -6.72 4.23
C ASP A 333 3.11 -5.23 4.26
N GLY A 334 3.34 -4.49 3.18
CA GLY A 334 3.04 -3.06 3.08
C GLY A 334 4.15 -2.16 3.63
N HIS A 335 5.35 -2.69 3.86
CA HIS A 335 6.51 -1.90 4.25
C HIS A 335 7.26 -1.36 3.02
N ALA A 336 7.99 -0.26 3.19
CA ALA A 336 8.92 0.25 2.18
C ALA A 336 10.05 -0.77 1.93
N PRO A 337 10.47 -0.99 0.67
CA PRO A 337 11.61 -1.86 0.39
C PRO A 337 12.91 -1.22 0.88
N ALA A 338 13.84 -2.06 1.34
CA ALA A 338 15.18 -1.60 1.68
C ALA A 338 16.04 -1.40 0.42
N SER A 339 16.94 -0.42 0.45
CA SER A 339 17.96 -0.30 -0.59
C SER A 339 18.87 -1.53 -0.58
N THR A 340 19.09 -2.13 -1.75
CA THR A 340 20.02 -3.25 -1.88
C THR A 340 21.49 -2.82 -1.88
N SER A 341 21.77 -1.56 -2.20
CA SER A 341 23.14 -1.01 -2.24
C SER A 341 23.55 -0.28 -0.97
N ASP A 342 22.59 0.30 -0.25
CA ASP A 342 22.84 1.02 1.00
C ASP A 342 21.61 0.94 1.94
N PRO A 343 21.29 -0.25 2.49
CA PRO A 343 20.08 -0.45 3.29
C PRO A 343 20.02 0.44 4.54
N CYS A 344 21.18 0.85 5.07
CA CYS A 344 21.26 1.62 6.30
C CYS A 344 21.27 3.14 6.08
N GLY A 345 21.74 3.61 4.92
CA GLY A 345 21.87 5.03 4.59
C GLY A 345 20.80 5.55 3.62
N ARG A 346 19.99 4.66 3.03
CA ARG A 346 19.05 5.00 1.96
C ARG A 346 17.70 4.29 2.07
N VAL A 347 16.63 5.05 1.85
CA VAL A 347 15.26 4.56 1.68
C VAL A 347 14.77 4.95 0.28
N PRO A 348 14.50 4.00 -0.62
CA PRO A 348 13.85 4.29 -1.89
C PRO A 348 12.36 4.58 -1.69
N PHE A 349 11.85 5.62 -2.34
CA PHE A 349 10.42 5.86 -2.52
C PHE A 349 10.13 5.81 -4.01
N ASP A 350 9.30 4.85 -4.42
CA ASP A 350 8.86 4.67 -5.79
C ASP A 350 7.33 4.60 -5.80
N VAL A 351 6.71 5.23 -6.79
CA VAL A 351 5.26 5.27 -6.97
C VAL A 351 4.88 4.96 -8.41
N VAL A 352 3.76 4.30 -8.60
CA VAL A 352 3.05 4.25 -9.88
C VAL A 352 1.77 5.06 -9.76
N ARG A 353 1.52 5.94 -10.71
CA ARG A 353 0.33 6.80 -10.74
C ARG A 353 -0.19 7.01 -12.16
N ALA A 354 -1.49 7.25 -12.30
CA ALA A 354 -2.09 7.65 -13.57
C ALA A 354 -1.66 9.09 -13.89
N THR A 355 -1.33 9.38 -15.14
CA THR A 355 -0.69 10.66 -15.53
C THR A 355 -1.47 11.46 -16.56
N SER A 356 -2.48 10.86 -17.20
CA SER A 356 -3.28 11.50 -18.25
C SER A 356 -4.77 11.17 -18.10
N LEU A 357 -5.60 11.89 -18.85
CA LEU A 357 -7.00 11.53 -19.05
C LEU A 357 -7.12 10.90 -20.44
N GLY A 358 -7.64 9.68 -20.50
CA GLY A 358 -7.83 8.95 -21.75
C GLY A 358 -9.03 9.44 -22.56
N GLU A 359 -9.37 8.71 -23.63
CA GLU A 359 -10.50 9.03 -24.51
C GLU A 359 -11.85 9.08 -23.75
N ALA A 360 -11.99 8.29 -22.68
CA ALA A 360 -13.15 8.29 -21.80
C ALA A 360 -13.18 9.47 -20.80
N ASN A 361 -12.23 10.40 -20.88
CA ASN A 361 -12.03 11.48 -19.90
C ASN A 361 -11.83 10.95 -18.47
N ALA A 362 -11.16 9.80 -18.35
CA ALA A 362 -10.89 9.12 -17.09
C ALA A 362 -9.38 8.87 -16.91
N PRO A 363 -8.87 8.80 -15.67
CA PRO A 363 -7.43 8.65 -15.40
C PRO A 363 -6.84 7.38 -16.02
N THR A 364 -5.71 7.52 -16.71
CA THR A 364 -4.99 6.41 -17.34
C THR A 364 -3.49 6.71 -17.45
N ASP A 365 -2.77 5.92 -18.24
CA ASP A 365 -1.34 6.03 -18.48
C ASP A 365 -0.55 5.92 -17.17
N LEU A 366 -0.61 4.73 -16.56
CA LEU A 366 0.16 4.39 -15.37
C LEU A 366 1.66 4.51 -15.69
N ARG A 367 2.36 5.39 -14.96
CA ARG A 367 3.80 5.63 -15.09
C ARG A 367 4.49 5.54 -13.74
N HIS A 368 5.75 5.15 -13.77
CA HIS A 368 6.58 5.00 -12.58
C HIS A 368 7.41 6.27 -12.35
N TYR A 369 7.46 6.71 -11.09
CA TYR A 369 8.28 7.81 -10.59
C TYR A 369 8.97 7.38 -9.29
N GLY A 370 10.14 7.91 -9.00
CA GLY A 370 10.82 7.58 -7.76
C GLY A 370 11.93 8.54 -7.37
N LEU A 371 12.42 8.40 -6.14
CA LEU A 371 13.59 9.06 -5.60
C LEU A 371 14.16 8.24 -4.44
N ASP A 372 15.35 8.63 -3.98
CA ASP A 372 15.97 8.07 -2.79
C ASP A 372 16.02 9.13 -1.69
N VAL A 373 15.50 8.82 -0.51
CA VAL A 373 15.85 9.52 0.73
C VAL A 373 17.19 8.97 1.23
N THR A 374 18.11 9.87 1.53
CA THR A 374 19.50 9.57 1.88
C THR A 374 19.94 10.29 3.15
N GLY A 375 21.07 9.86 3.71
CA GLY A 375 21.60 10.44 4.95
C GLY A 375 20.81 10.02 6.18
N VAL A 376 20.04 8.94 6.06
CA VAL A 376 19.34 8.32 7.19
C VAL A 376 20.31 7.43 7.96
N ASN A 377 20.01 7.19 9.24
CA ASN A 377 20.70 6.19 10.04
C ASN A 377 19.71 5.07 10.37
N ALA A 378 19.29 4.35 9.34
CA ALA A 378 18.23 3.34 9.41
C ALA A 378 18.63 2.15 10.29
N CYS A 379 19.91 1.82 10.38
CA CYS A 379 20.43 0.73 11.21
C CYS A 379 21.02 1.20 12.56
N ALA A 380 20.59 2.36 13.07
CA ALA A 380 21.16 2.97 14.28
C ALA A 380 21.05 2.09 15.55
N THR A 381 20.02 1.25 15.62
CA THR A 381 19.79 0.34 16.75
C THR A 381 19.60 -1.08 16.23
N PRO A 382 19.83 -2.10 17.07
CA PRO A 382 19.61 -3.50 16.69
C PRO A 382 18.19 -3.76 16.17
N GLN A 383 17.17 -3.19 16.82
CA GLN A 383 15.76 -3.34 16.44
C GLN A 383 15.49 -2.74 15.06
N ARG A 384 15.98 -1.53 14.79
CA ARG A 384 15.79 -0.90 13.48
C ARG A 384 16.58 -1.62 12.39
N ALA A 385 17.80 -2.07 12.68
CA ALA A 385 18.59 -2.88 11.77
C ALA A 385 17.85 -4.18 11.40
N LEU A 386 17.22 -4.86 12.36
CA LEU A 386 16.43 -6.07 12.09
C LEU A 386 15.21 -5.81 11.20
N GLY A 387 14.50 -4.69 11.39
CA GLY A 387 13.37 -4.35 10.50
C GLY A 387 13.81 -4.00 9.07
N VAL A 388 14.85 -3.17 8.95
CA VAL A 388 15.41 -2.73 7.66
C VAL A 388 15.99 -3.89 6.86
N LEU A 389 16.66 -4.81 7.54
CA LEU A 389 17.37 -5.91 6.91
C LEU A 389 16.52 -7.16 6.75
N ASP A 390 15.20 -7.09 6.97
CA ASP A 390 14.35 -8.26 6.82
C ASP A 390 14.47 -8.85 5.40
N GLY A 391 14.76 -10.15 5.33
CA GLY A 391 15.12 -10.86 4.12
C GLY A 391 16.61 -10.81 3.73
N PHE A 392 17.46 -10.01 4.37
CA PHE A 392 18.89 -9.93 4.05
C PHE A 392 19.71 -11.00 4.78
N ALA A 393 20.69 -11.56 4.10
CA ALA A 393 21.72 -12.40 4.73
C ALA A 393 23.08 -11.72 4.73
N MET A 394 23.94 -12.12 5.66
CA MET A 394 25.29 -11.58 5.83
C MET A 394 26.20 -12.62 6.49
N PRO A 395 27.54 -12.46 6.41
CA PRO A 395 28.46 -13.31 7.16
C PRO A 395 28.19 -13.28 8.67
N SER A 396 28.26 -14.44 9.31
CA SER A 396 28.22 -14.52 10.78
C SER A 396 29.62 -14.40 11.38
N PRO A 397 29.75 -14.09 12.69
CA PRO A 397 31.03 -14.15 13.40
C PRO A 397 31.66 -15.55 13.47
N VAL A 398 30.91 -16.60 13.09
CA VAL A 398 31.29 -18.01 13.27
C VAL A 398 31.28 -18.78 11.95
N ARG A 399 31.98 -18.32 10.90
CA ARG A 399 32.13 -19.05 9.60
C ARG A 399 30.83 -19.67 9.05
N THR A 400 29.69 -19.07 9.33
CA THR A 400 28.37 -19.40 8.78
C THR A 400 27.75 -18.11 8.20
N MET A 401 26.46 -18.15 7.87
CA MET A 401 25.69 -16.95 7.54
C MET A 401 24.69 -16.67 8.67
N ASP A 402 24.27 -15.42 8.77
CA ASP A 402 23.06 -15.02 9.50
C ASP A 402 22.09 -14.39 8.50
N LEU A 403 20.82 -14.80 8.55
CA LEU A 403 19.68 -14.27 7.79
C LEU A 403 18.80 -13.49 8.76
N VAL A 404 18.33 -12.32 8.36
CA VAL A 404 17.27 -11.63 9.10
C VAL A 404 15.92 -12.01 8.48
N SER A 405 14.99 -12.50 9.30
CA SER A 405 13.69 -13.00 8.88
C SER A 405 12.68 -12.79 10.00
N ASP A 406 11.53 -12.19 9.68
CA ASP A 406 10.49 -11.85 10.67
C ASP A 406 11.07 -11.04 11.85
N GLY A 407 11.93 -10.07 11.53
CA GLY A 407 12.62 -9.22 12.51
C GLY A 407 13.55 -9.97 13.46
N LYS A 408 13.91 -11.22 13.15
CA LYS A 408 14.79 -12.07 13.95
C LYS A 408 16.04 -12.44 13.17
N LEU A 409 17.14 -12.61 13.88
CA LEU A 409 18.37 -13.15 13.31
C LEU A 409 18.30 -14.69 13.35
N VAL A 410 18.40 -15.35 12.21
CA VAL A 410 18.45 -16.82 12.06
C VAL A 410 19.83 -17.22 11.54
N ARG A 411 20.52 -18.10 12.28
CA ARG A 411 21.81 -18.63 11.84
C ARG A 411 21.61 -19.70 10.77
N VAL A 412 22.39 -19.67 9.70
CA VAL A 412 22.33 -20.64 8.60
C VAL A 412 23.73 -21.17 8.32
N ASP A 413 23.94 -22.49 8.49
CA ASP A 413 25.26 -23.11 8.33
C ASP A 413 25.85 -22.92 6.92
N ARG A 414 25.01 -23.10 5.90
CA ARG A 414 25.47 -23.15 4.50
C ARG A 414 25.20 -21.83 3.79
N ARG A 415 26.25 -21.20 3.25
CA ARG A 415 26.11 -19.99 2.42
C ARG A 415 25.19 -20.20 1.22
N SER A 416 25.24 -21.36 0.56
CA SER A 416 24.36 -21.69 -0.56
C SER A 416 22.88 -21.70 -0.19
N VAL A 417 22.55 -22.06 1.05
CA VAL A 417 21.18 -22.04 1.60
C VAL A 417 20.78 -20.60 1.88
N ALA A 418 21.62 -19.84 2.60
CA ALA A 418 21.35 -18.44 2.89
C ALA A 418 21.14 -17.58 1.62
N VAL A 419 21.92 -17.82 0.55
CA VAL A 419 21.78 -17.12 -0.74
C VAL A 419 20.42 -17.39 -1.39
N GLN A 420 19.85 -18.58 -1.24
CA GLN A 420 18.53 -18.91 -1.78
C GLN A 420 17.41 -18.29 -0.95
N LEU A 421 17.59 -18.23 0.38
CA LEU A 421 16.62 -17.66 1.30
C LEU A 421 16.58 -16.13 1.26
N ALA A 422 17.72 -15.47 1.04
CA ALA A 422 17.82 -14.03 1.23
C ALA A 422 17.41 -13.22 -0.01
N THR A 423 16.72 -12.10 0.16
CA THR A 423 16.48 -11.03 -0.85
C THR A 423 17.78 -10.44 -1.37
N HIS A 424 18.77 -10.32 -0.48
CA HIS A 424 20.09 -9.80 -0.79
C HIS A 424 21.12 -10.39 0.17
N VAL A 425 22.38 -10.48 -0.25
CA VAL A 425 23.48 -10.93 0.59
C VAL A 425 24.50 -9.82 0.71
N LEU A 426 24.67 -9.30 1.93
CA LEU A 426 25.71 -8.31 2.24
C LEU A 426 27.09 -8.97 2.23
N ASP A 427 28.08 -8.22 1.77
CA ASP A 427 29.48 -8.68 1.78
C ASP A 427 30.07 -8.69 3.19
N GLU A 428 29.61 -7.78 4.05
CA GLU A 428 30.09 -7.62 5.42
C GLU A 428 28.94 -7.63 6.43
N ARG A 429 29.24 -8.04 7.67
CA ARG A 429 28.30 -7.97 8.77
C ARG A 429 28.17 -6.52 9.26
N LEU A 430 26.94 -6.11 9.54
CA LEU A 430 26.68 -4.80 10.12
C LEU A 430 26.97 -4.79 11.64
N PRO A 431 27.75 -3.81 12.15
CA PRO A 431 28.09 -3.73 13.57
C PRO A 431 26.87 -3.64 14.50
N ALA A 432 25.78 -3.06 14.02
CA ALA A 432 24.51 -2.96 14.77
C ALA A 432 23.95 -4.33 15.19
N LEU A 433 24.33 -5.41 14.50
CA LEU A 433 23.88 -6.77 14.77
C LEU A 433 24.89 -7.60 15.58
N ASP A 434 26.05 -7.07 15.95
CA ASP A 434 27.10 -7.86 16.65
C ASP A 434 26.65 -8.40 18.01
N GLN A 435 25.79 -7.66 18.70
CA GLN A 435 25.23 -8.06 20.00
C GLN A 435 23.91 -8.82 19.88
N VAL A 436 23.35 -8.94 18.67
CA VAL A 436 22.11 -9.67 18.44
C VAL A 436 22.41 -11.16 18.39
N ARG A 437 21.82 -11.91 19.32
CA ARG A 437 21.90 -13.38 19.31
C ARG A 437 20.91 -13.94 18.29
N PRO A 438 21.29 -14.97 17.52
CA PRO A 438 20.34 -15.69 16.70
C PRO A 438 19.20 -16.24 17.55
N ALA A 439 17.96 -16.05 17.08
CA ALA A 439 16.76 -16.60 17.68
C ALA A 439 16.57 -18.08 17.32
N ALA A 440 17.08 -18.50 16.16
CA ALA A 440 17.01 -19.86 15.66
C ALA A 440 18.26 -20.20 14.82
N HIS A 441 18.49 -21.50 14.60
CA HIS A 441 19.61 -22.05 13.85
C HIS A 441 19.13 -23.11 12.85
N LEU A 442 19.27 -22.80 11.56
CA LEU A 442 19.19 -23.75 10.46
C LEU A 442 20.53 -24.47 10.31
N ALA A 443 20.67 -25.55 11.08
CA ALA A 443 21.79 -26.47 10.97
C ALA A 443 21.72 -27.30 9.67
N THR A 444 22.89 -27.74 9.20
CA THR A 444 22.97 -28.68 8.07
C THR A 444 22.21 -29.97 8.40
N GLY A 445 21.32 -30.41 7.51
CA GLY A 445 20.52 -31.60 7.73
C GLY A 445 19.35 -31.42 8.72
N ALA A 446 19.00 -30.18 9.09
CA ALA A 446 17.83 -29.91 9.94
C ALA A 446 16.55 -30.59 9.41
N ARG A 447 15.70 -31.10 10.30
CA ARG A 447 14.46 -31.79 9.90
C ARG A 447 13.54 -30.80 9.17
N ALA A 448 13.06 -31.21 8.00
CA ALA A 448 12.03 -30.49 7.26
C ALA A 448 10.76 -31.33 7.16
N ILE A 449 9.62 -30.68 7.19
CA ILE A 449 8.32 -31.31 6.98
C ILE A 449 7.60 -30.65 5.80
N GLN A 450 6.77 -31.42 5.11
CA GLN A 450 5.97 -30.95 3.99
C GLN A 450 4.52 -31.40 4.15
N ALA A 451 3.59 -30.47 3.95
CA ALA A 451 2.16 -30.76 3.96
C ALA A 451 1.48 -30.25 2.67
N ALA A 452 0.55 -31.05 2.15
CA ALA A 452 -0.21 -30.70 0.95
C ALA A 452 -0.98 -29.39 1.17
N GLY A 453 -0.81 -28.44 0.26
CA GLY A 453 -1.44 -27.11 0.33
C GLY A 453 -0.81 -26.13 1.35
N LEU A 454 0.16 -26.56 2.16
CA LEU A 454 0.85 -25.70 3.13
C LEU A 454 2.34 -25.50 2.80
N GLY A 455 2.92 -26.38 1.98
CA GLY A 455 4.29 -26.24 1.49
C GLY A 455 5.32 -26.96 2.36
N LEU A 456 6.55 -26.45 2.33
CA LEU A 456 7.72 -26.97 3.04
C LEU A 456 8.07 -26.06 4.22
N GLY A 457 8.50 -26.63 5.34
CA GLY A 457 9.00 -25.87 6.47
C GLY A 457 10.09 -26.60 7.24
N PHE A 458 10.99 -25.85 7.87
CA PHE A 458 12.05 -26.39 8.73
C PHE A 458 11.64 -26.33 10.19
N LEU A 459 11.91 -27.40 10.94
CA LEU A 459 11.87 -27.38 12.40
C LEU A 459 13.26 -26.99 12.90
N LEU A 460 13.37 -25.79 13.47
CA LEU A 460 14.63 -25.25 13.97
C LEU A 460 14.81 -25.54 15.46
N ASP A 461 15.99 -25.19 16.00
CA ASP A 461 16.38 -25.42 17.40
C ASP A 461 15.56 -24.60 18.42
N ASP A 462 14.85 -23.58 17.96
CA ASP A 462 13.87 -22.82 18.74
C ASP A 462 12.55 -23.57 18.95
N GLY A 463 12.38 -24.73 18.30
CA GLY A 463 11.19 -25.57 18.38
C GLY A 463 10.03 -25.11 17.48
N ASN A 464 10.22 -24.05 16.69
CA ASN A 464 9.22 -23.54 15.77
C ASN A 464 9.36 -24.20 14.39
N LEU A 465 8.23 -24.27 13.69
CA LEU A 465 8.17 -24.55 12.26
C LEU A 465 8.28 -23.23 11.50
N TRP A 466 9.29 -23.16 10.65
CA TRP A 466 9.59 -22.02 9.79
C TRP A 466 9.23 -22.38 8.34
N PRO A 467 8.11 -21.88 7.78
CA PRO A 467 7.76 -22.09 6.38
C PRO A 467 8.84 -21.54 5.45
N VAL A 468 9.09 -22.19 4.31
CA VAL A 468 10.18 -21.79 3.40
C VAL A 468 9.79 -21.94 1.94
N GLN A 469 10.27 -21.03 1.10
CA GLN A 469 10.26 -21.13 -0.36
C GLN A 469 11.63 -20.69 -0.92
N PRO A 470 12.07 -21.25 -2.08
CA PRO A 470 11.50 -22.40 -2.78
C PRO A 470 11.78 -23.72 -2.05
N GLY A 471 10.98 -24.76 -2.33
CA GLY A 471 11.16 -26.10 -1.73
C GLY A 471 12.54 -26.76 -1.98
N THR A 472 13.31 -26.28 -2.96
CA THR A 472 14.68 -26.75 -3.26
C THR A 472 15.67 -26.49 -2.11
N VAL A 473 15.34 -25.61 -1.17
CA VAL A 473 16.21 -25.27 -0.04
C VAL A 473 16.49 -26.48 0.86
N ALA A 474 15.55 -27.40 1.07
CA ALA A 474 15.79 -28.61 1.86
C ALA A 474 16.87 -29.51 1.22
N GLN A 475 16.83 -29.69 -0.10
CA GLN A 475 17.85 -30.46 -0.81
C GLN A 475 19.23 -29.77 -0.70
N LEU A 476 19.28 -28.45 -0.86
CA LEU A 476 20.50 -27.67 -0.70
C LEU A 476 21.04 -27.69 0.73
N ASN A 477 20.18 -27.84 1.74
CA ASN A 477 20.61 -27.99 3.12
C ASN A 477 21.00 -29.43 3.49
N GLY A 478 20.75 -30.41 2.62
CA GLY A 478 20.92 -31.84 2.92
C GLY A 478 19.91 -32.35 3.94
N SER A 479 18.76 -31.68 4.04
CA SER A 479 17.73 -31.95 5.04
C SER A 479 16.80 -33.08 4.61
N PRO A 480 16.47 -34.03 5.52
CA PRO A 480 15.41 -35.00 5.27
C PRO A 480 14.05 -34.29 5.28
N VAL A 481 13.21 -34.61 4.30
CA VAL A 481 11.84 -34.08 4.18
C VAL A 481 10.85 -35.19 4.52
N GLU A 482 10.02 -34.95 5.53
CA GLU A 482 8.95 -35.86 5.94
C GLU A 482 7.58 -35.31 5.49
N THR A 483 6.76 -36.15 4.86
CA THR A 483 5.38 -35.76 4.52
C THR A 483 4.48 -35.93 5.73
N VAL A 484 3.78 -34.86 6.11
CA VAL A 484 2.85 -34.84 7.25
C VAL A 484 1.46 -34.35 6.83
N SER A 485 0.46 -34.63 7.65
CA SER A 485 -0.89 -34.08 7.48
C SER A 485 -0.94 -32.57 7.79
N ALA A 486 -1.96 -31.90 7.27
CA ALA A 486 -2.20 -30.49 7.57
C ALA A 486 -2.55 -30.24 9.05
N ALA A 487 -2.99 -31.26 9.79
CA ALA A 487 -3.21 -31.18 11.23
C ALA A 487 -1.89 -31.22 12.00
N GLU A 488 -0.98 -32.12 11.62
CA GLU A 488 0.36 -32.21 12.21
C GLU A 488 1.19 -30.96 11.95
N TRP A 489 1.15 -30.42 10.72
CA TRP A 489 1.79 -29.13 10.40
C TRP A 489 1.38 -28.03 11.38
N ARG A 490 0.06 -27.88 11.59
CA ARG A 490 -0.52 -26.82 12.45
C ARG A 490 -0.34 -27.10 13.95
N ALA A 491 0.03 -28.33 14.34
CA ALA A 491 0.30 -28.67 15.73
C ALA A 491 1.66 -28.13 16.21
N HIS A 492 2.56 -27.79 15.29
CA HIS A 492 3.82 -27.13 15.62
C HIS A 492 3.61 -25.63 15.90
N PRO A 493 4.30 -25.06 16.89
CA PRO A 493 4.45 -23.60 16.99
C PRO A 493 4.97 -23.03 15.68
N GLN A 494 4.31 -22.02 15.13
CA GLN A 494 4.69 -21.40 13.86
C GLN A 494 5.59 -20.19 14.10
N ALA A 495 6.64 -20.08 13.31
CA ALA A 495 7.35 -18.83 13.10
C ALA A 495 6.91 -18.20 11.76
N GLY A 496 7.32 -16.95 11.51
CA GLY A 496 7.18 -16.34 10.20
C GLY A 496 7.94 -17.11 9.11
N PRO A 497 7.72 -16.78 7.83
CA PRO A 497 8.46 -17.39 6.73
C PRO A 497 9.96 -17.16 6.91
N LEU A 498 10.75 -18.19 6.59
CA LEU A 498 12.21 -18.13 6.58
C LEU A 498 12.68 -17.67 5.19
N GLY A 499 13.15 -16.43 5.10
CA GLY A 499 13.60 -15.83 3.84
C GLY A 499 12.46 -15.27 2.97
N ARG A 500 12.77 -15.06 1.68
CA ARG A 500 11.90 -14.40 0.69
C ARG A 500 10.52 -15.05 0.55
#